data_AF-A0A1H7I861-F1
#
_entry.id   AF-A0A1H7I861-F1
#
_cell.length_a   1.000
_cell.length_b   1.000
_cell.length_c   1.000
_cell.angle_alpha   90.00
_cell.angle_beta   90.00
_cell.angle_gamma   90.00
#
_symmetry.space_group_name_H-M   'P 1'
#
loop_
_entity.id
_entity.type
_entity.pdbx_description
1 polymer ?
#
loop_
_entity_poly.entity_id
_entity_poly.type
_entity_poly.pdbx_seq_one_letter_code
_entity_poly.pdbx_strand_id
1 'polypeptide(L)' 'MEKEKANDLTPERVVQILKKKGTEVDLEEAEAILEFVKKIAHIAVNQYLRGKL' A
#
# COMPACT_ATOMS: atom_id res chain seq x y z
N MET A 1 17.93 11.35 -9.41
CA MET A 1 17.39 10.34 -8.48
C MET A 1 16.22 10.90 -7.65
N GLU A 2 15.42 11.83 -8.18
CA GLU A 2 14.29 12.44 -7.45
C GLU A 2 12.91 11.93 -7.87
N LYS A 3 12.81 11.15 -8.96
CA LYS A 3 11.53 10.63 -9.46
C LYS A 3 10.99 9.41 -8.69
N GLU A 4 11.83 8.72 -7.92
CA GLU A 4 11.44 7.45 -7.27
C GLU A 4 10.61 7.66 -6.00
N LYS A 5 10.93 8.68 -5.19
CA LYS A 5 10.19 8.97 -3.95
C LYS A 5 8.77 9.48 -4.16
N ALA A 6 8.45 10.03 -5.33
CA ALA A 6 7.13 10.58 -5.63
C ALA A 6 6.05 9.50 -5.84
N ASN A 7 6.44 8.24 -5.99
CA ASN A 7 5.54 7.11 -6.21
C ASN A 7 5.45 6.12 -5.05
N ASP A 8 6.23 6.32 -3.98
CA ASP A 8 6.13 5.47 -2.80
C ASP A 8 4.77 5.67 -2.11
N LEU A 9 4.16 4.54 -1.75
CA LEU A 9 2.92 4.51 -0.99
C LEU A 9 3.28 4.73 0.49
N THR A 10 3.21 5.98 0.95
CA THR A 10 3.40 6.37 2.36
C THR A 10 2.07 6.42 3.12
N PRO A 11 2.06 6.40 4.46
CA PRO A 11 0.83 6.54 5.26
C PRO A 11 0.03 7.81 4.89
N GLU A 12 0.70 8.95 4.70
CA GLU A 12 0.04 10.21 4.29
C GLU A 12 -0.66 10.06 2.94
N ARG A 13 -0.03 9.32 2.02
CA ARG A 13 -0.60 9.04 0.70
C ARG A 13 -1.80 8.11 0.80
N VAL A 14 -1.77 7.13 1.70
CA VAL A 14 -2.89 6.22 1.98
C VAL A 14 -4.08 7.02 2.53
N VAL A 15 -3.87 7.94 3.48
CA VAL A 15 -4.93 8.86 3.95
C VAL A 15 -5.55 9.61 2.78
N GLN A 16 -4.73 10.20 1.90
CA GLN A 16 -5.24 10.95 0.73
C GLN A 16 -6.02 10.07 -0.26
N ILE A 17 -5.58 8.84 -0.49
CA ILE A 17 -6.24 7.90 -1.41
C ILE A 17 -7.59 7.49 -0.84
N LEU A 18 -7.64 7.10 0.44
CA LEU A 18 -8.86 6.65 1.10
C LEU A 18 -9.88 7.80 1.21
N LYS A 19 -9.41 9.01 1.53
CA LYS A 19 -10.28 10.19 1.57
C LYS A 19 -10.93 10.47 0.22
N LYS A 20 -10.18 10.35 -0.89
CA LYS A 20 -10.74 10.47 -2.26
C LYS A 20 -11.77 9.40 -2.60
N LYS A 21 -11.81 8.29 -1.86
CA LYS A 21 -12.79 7.20 -1.98
C LYS A 21 -13.92 7.30 -0.96
N GLY A 22 -13.95 8.34 -0.13
CA GLY A 22 -14.99 8.57 0.88
C GLY A 22 -14.73 7.84 2.20
N THR A 23 -13.49 7.41 2.45
CA THR A 23 -13.09 6.80 3.73
C THR A 23 -12.08 7.70 4.42
N GLU A 24 -12.43 8.24 5.57
CA GLU A 24 -11.50 8.99 6.41
C GLU A 24 -10.83 8.04 7.39
N VAL A 25 -9.50 8.15 7.49
CA VAL A 25 -8.65 7.42 8.44
C VAL A 25 -7.57 8.38 8.93
N ASP A 26 -7.05 8.13 10.13
CA ASP A 26 -5.87 8.84 10.63
C ASP A 26 -4.55 8.22 10.12
N LEU A 27 -3.42 8.77 10.58
CA LEU A 27 -2.09 8.30 10.17
C LEU A 27 -1.76 6.91 10.72
N GLU A 28 -2.19 6.58 11.94
CA GLU A 28 -1.92 5.28 12.56
C GLU A 28 -2.70 4.17 11.86
N GLU A 29 -3.97 4.44 11.56
CA GLU A 29 -4.82 3.55 10.76
C GLU A 29 -4.25 3.36 9.34
N ALA A 30 -3.80 4.44 8.71
CA ALA A 30 -3.19 4.38 7.39
C ALA A 30 -1.88 3.58 7.36
N GLU A 31 -1.06 3.69 8.41
CA GLU A 31 0.15 2.88 8.57
C GLU A 31 -0.18 1.39 8.71
N ALA A 32 -1.15 1.05 9.56
CA ALA A 32 -1.60 -0.34 9.75
C ALA A 32 -2.17 -0.94 8.45
N ILE A 33 -2.99 -0.17 7.72
CA ILE A 33 -3.55 -0.57 6.41
C ILE A 33 -2.41 -0.84 5.41
N LEU A 34 -1.45 0.09 5.32
CA LEU A 34 -0.32 -0.02 4.41
C LEU A 34 0.51 -1.29 4.68
N GLU A 35 0.83 -1.55 5.95
CA GLU A 35 1.59 -2.73 6.35
C GLU A 35 0.84 -4.03 6.01
N PHE A 36 -0.46 -4.06 6.31
CA PHE A 36 -1.30 -5.22 6.02
C PHE A 36 -1.37 -5.51 4.51
N VAL A 37 -1.64 -4.49 3.69
CA VAL A 37 -1.72 -4.64 2.23
C VAL A 37 -0.39 -5.11 1.64
N LYS A 38 0.76 -4.60 2.14
CA LYS A 38 2.09 -5.06 1.71
C LYS A 38 2.28 -6.56 1.96
N LYS A 39 1.86 -7.07 3.13
CA LYS A 39 1.92 -8.51 3.44
C LYS A 39 1.08 -9.34 2.48
N ILE A 40 -0.16 -8.93 2.23
CA ILE A 40 -1.06 -9.64 1.30
C ILE A 40 -0.51 -9.61 -0.14
N ALA A 41 -0.04 -8.45 -0.61
CA ALA A 41 0.54 -8.30 -1.94
C ALA A 41 1.76 -9.21 -2.12
N HIS A 42 2.65 -9.27 -1.12
CA HIS A 42 3.82 -10.14 -1.17
C HIS A 42 3.43 -11.63 -1.29
N ILE A 43 2.47 -12.08 -0.47
CA ILE A 43 1.96 -13.46 -0.53
C ILE A 43 1.34 -13.74 -1.90
N ALA A 44 0.42 -12.88 -2.37
CA ALA A 44 -0.29 -13.06 -3.63
C ALA A 44 0.67 -13.14 -4.83
N VAL A 45 1.65 -12.23 -4.89
CA VAL A 45 2.65 -12.21 -5.96
C VAL A 45 3.54 -13.46 -5.90
N ASN A 46 4.02 -13.85 -4.72
CA ASN A 46 4.83 -15.06 -4.59
C ASN A 46 4.07 -16.32 -5.03
N GLN A 47 2.79 -16.43 -4.67
CA GLN A 47 1.96 -17.57 -5.08
C GLN A 47 1.74 -17.59 -6.59
N TYR A 48 1.48 -16.43 -7.20
CA TYR A 48 1.33 -16.31 -8.65
C TYR A 48 2.61 -16.69 -9.39
N LEU A 49 3.77 -16.24 -8.92
CA LEU A 49 5.06 -16.54 -9.55
C LEU A 49 5.48 -18.00 -9.36
N ARG A 50 5.19 -18.61 -8.20
CA ARG A 50 5.43 -20.04 -7.96
C ARG A 50 4.62 -20.94 -8.89
N GLY A 51 3.37 -20.59 -9.18
CA GLY A 51 2.53 -21.36 -10.12
C GLY A 51 2.87 -21.18 -11.60
N LYS A 52 3.85 -20.32 -11.93
CA LYS A 52 4.35 -20.08 -13.29
C LYS A 52 5.69 -20.76 -13.58
N LEU A 53 6.28 -21.45 -12.60
CA LEU A 53 7.48 -22.27 -12.74
C LEU A 53 7.12 -23.73 -13.05
#